data_AF-A0A9P7SQ17-F1
#
_entry.id   AF-A0A9P7SQ17-F1
#
_cell.length_a   1.000
_cell.length_b   1.000
_cell.length_c   1.000
_cell.angle_alpha   90.00
_cell.angle_beta   90.00
_cell.angle_gamma   90.00
#
_symmetry.space_group_name_H-M   'P 1'
#
loop_
_entity.id
_entity.type
_entity.pdbx_description
1 polymer ?
#
loop_
_entity_poly.entity_id
_entity_poly.type
_entity_poly.pdbx_seq_one_letter_code
_entity_poly.pdbx_strand_id
1 'polypeptide(L)'
;MRAYTVTGALTLMSTAVAFSDSSPWVLLSTSKIDQSLSVNQIQTSPEAIAFTKNFLSECPTDEYLIVTQPGVHAADFWNRDGCAMLHLCEAAKDARVKGKYTVAEVVGDVTASGFVQHIKASCNKNGKVAKIIERPLESLSGDRSQALGTNDASIALDLGMVSSDSYTILFYATPREPLYDSEFIEPLHMDVRRDIDNAPSLHRANETERDTRPLFEKYQFFTPGIFMGIIVALVLLSILGAGIRGLASLEVSYGAFDKDMGPAAQKKQQ
;
A
#
# COMPACT_ATOMS: atom_id res chain seq x y z
N MET A 1 54.36 20.02 5.65
CA MET A 1 53.29 20.41 4.71
C MET A 1 52.12 19.46 4.98
N ARG A 2 51.03 19.98 5.54
CA ARG A 2 49.93 19.18 6.10
C ARG A 2 48.85 18.97 5.03
N ALA A 3 48.58 17.71 4.72
CA ALA A 3 47.43 17.32 3.90
C ALA A 3 46.14 17.49 4.73
N TYR A 4 45.17 18.21 4.18
CA TYR A 4 43.83 18.30 4.75
C TYR A 4 42.85 17.68 3.75
N THR A 5 42.50 16.42 4.01
CA THR A 5 41.40 15.71 3.35
C THR A 5 40.09 16.20 3.92
N VAL A 6 39.23 16.80 3.08
CA VAL A 6 37.87 17.19 3.47
C VAL A 6 36.95 16.00 3.21
N THR A 7 36.60 15.30 4.29
CA THR A 7 35.65 14.19 4.27
C THR A 7 34.25 14.77 4.48
N GLY A 8 33.48 14.95 3.41
CA GLY A 8 32.06 15.33 3.49
C GLY A 8 31.19 14.09 3.67
N ALA A 9 30.63 13.89 4.85
CA ALA A 9 29.72 12.79 5.15
C ALA A 9 28.27 13.19 4.77
N LEU A 10 27.76 12.61 3.68
CA LEU A 10 26.34 12.57 3.34
C LEU A 10 25.75 11.27 3.89
N THR A 11 25.09 11.33 5.06
CA THR A 11 24.31 10.19 5.59
C THR A 11 22.96 10.65 6.13
N LEU A 12 22.02 10.93 5.22
CA LEU A 12 20.60 10.93 5.54
C LEU A 12 19.85 10.23 4.40
N MET A 13 19.97 8.91 4.35
CA MET A 13 18.93 8.05 3.81
C MET A 13 18.29 7.36 5.00
N SER A 14 17.28 7.99 5.60
CA SER A 14 16.35 7.26 6.46
C SER A 14 15.48 6.44 5.51
N THR A 15 15.87 5.19 5.27
CA THR A 15 15.00 4.22 4.60
C THR A 15 13.85 3.94 5.57
N ALA A 16 12.67 4.51 5.32
CA ALA A 16 11.48 4.13 6.05
C ALA A 16 11.21 2.64 5.80
N VAL A 17 11.49 1.80 6.81
CA VAL A 17 11.24 0.35 6.75
C VAL A 17 9.76 0.12 7.12
N ALA A 18 8.85 0.59 6.27
CA ALA A 18 7.43 0.74 6.62
C ALA A 18 6.63 -0.59 6.66
N PHE A 19 7.27 -1.75 6.44
CA PHE A 19 6.61 -3.06 6.28
C PHE A 19 7.50 -4.23 6.77
N SER A 20 8.35 -4.00 7.77
CA SER A 20 9.27 -5.04 8.28
C SER A 20 8.53 -6.14 9.07
N ASP A 21 7.38 -5.81 9.63
CA ASP A 21 6.53 -6.67 10.46
C ASP A 21 5.29 -7.19 9.71
N SER A 22 5.23 -7.02 8.40
CA SER A 22 4.16 -7.54 7.56
C SER A 22 4.61 -8.74 6.74
N SER A 23 3.63 -9.55 6.36
CA SER A 23 3.86 -10.83 5.69
C SER A 23 2.80 -11.12 4.64
N PRO A 24 3.15 -11.74 3.51
CA PRO A 24 2.20 -12.07 2.46
C PRO A 24 1.23 -13.17 2.88
N TRP A 25 0.01 -13.06 2.35
CA TRP A 25 -1.09 -14.00 2.55
C TRP A 25 -1.66 -14.42 1.20
N VAL A 26 -1.74 -15.72 0.96
CA VAL A 26 -2.21 -16.27 -0.30
C VAL A 26 -3.17 -17.42 -0.01
N LEU A 27 -4.40 -17.28 -0.46
CA LEU A 27 -5.43 -18.30 -0.41
C LEU A 27 -5.88 -18.61 -1.84
N LEU A 28 -5.70 -19.86 -2.26
CA LEU A 28 -6.07 -20.37 -3.56
C LEU A 28 -7.11 -21.47 -3.38
N SER A 29 -8.18 -21.45 -4.14
CA SER A 29 -9.20 -22.51 -4.07
C SER A 29 -9.74 -22.89 -5.43
N THR A 30 -10.05 -24.17 -5.56
CA THR A 30 -10.82 -24.72 -6.69
C THR A 30 -12.31 -24.36 -6.63
N SER A 31 -12.79 -23.89 -5.47
CA SER A 31 -14.12 -23.29 -5.29
C SER A 31 -14.10 -21.78 -5.58
N LYS A 32 -15.28 -21.18 -5.76
CA LYS A 32 -15.39 -19.73 -5.96
C LYS A 32 -15.18 -19.01 -4.64
N ILE A 33 -14.41 -17.93 -4.67
CA ILE A 33 -14.27 -16.99 -3.55
C ILE A 33 -15.01 -15.72 -3.98
N ASP A 34 -16.08 -15.36 -3.27
CA ASP A 34 -17.03 -14.29 -3.64
C ASP A 34 -16.48 -12.86 -3.45
N GLN A 35 -15.15 -12.70 -3.44
CA GLN A 35 -14.52 -11.38 -3.37
C GLN A 35 -13.75 -11.11 -4.65
N SER A 36 -14.12 -10.04 -5.36
CA SER A 36 -13.34 -9.49 -6.46
C SER A 36 -11.91 -9.25 -5.96
N LEU A 37 -10.91 -9.79 -6.68
CA LEU A 37 -9.47 -9.52 -6.53
C LEU A 37 -9.21 -8.31 -5.63
N SER A 38 -9.01 -8.55 -4.33
CA SER A 38 -8.87 -7.46 -3.37
C SER A 38 -7.64 -6.66 -3.77
N VAL A 39 -7.86 -5.43 -4.25
CA VAL A 39 -6.83 -4.44 -4.58
C VAL A 39 -6.12 -3.93 -3.31
N ASN A 40 -6.53 -4.42 -2.13
CA ASN A 40 -5.94 -4.09 -0.85
C ASN A 40 -4.59 -4.79 -0.73
N GLN A 41 -3.53 -4.05 -1.03
CA GLN A 41 -2.14 -4.49 -0.81
C GLN A 41 -1.83 -4.70 0.67
N ILE A 42 -2.56 -4.03 1.57
CA ILE A 42 -2.31 -4.06 3.01
C ILE A 42 -3.61 -4.42 3.74
N GLN A 43 -3.54 -5.35 4.70
CA GLN A 43 -4.62 -5.65 5.64
C GLN A 43 -4.07 -5.97 7.03
N THR A 44 -4.94 -5.97 8.03
CA THR A 44 -4.59 -6.40 9.38
C THR A 44 -4.73 -7.92 9.54
N SER A 45 -3.96 -8.54 10.44
CA SER A 45 -4.06 -9.98 10.69
C SER A 45 -5.46 -10.45 11.10
N PRO A 46 -6.26 -9.71 11.93
CA PRO A 46 -7.61 -10.13 12.25
C PRO A 46 -8.54 -10.11 11.03
N GLU A 47 -8.38 -9.17 10.11
CA GLU A 47 -9.17 -9.06 8.89
C GLU A 47 -8.90 -10.23 7.94
N ALA A 48 -7.62 -10.51 7.65
CA ALA A 48 -7.22 -11.64 6.79
C ALA A 48 -7.62 -13.00 7.37
N ILE A 49 -7.47 -13.18 8.70
CA ILE A 49 -7.89 -14.39 9.41
C ILE A 49 -9.41 -14.53 9.39
N ALA A 50 -10.16 -13.45 9.66
CA ALA A 50 -11.62 -13.49 9.68
C ALA A 50 -12.19 -13.83 8.29
N PHE A 51 -11.65 -13.22 7.24
CA PHE A 51 -12.03 -13.53 5.86
C PHE A 51 -11.80 -15.01 5.54
N THR A 52 -10.58 -15.50 5.82
CA THR A 52 -10.21 -16.89 5.53
C THR A 52 -11.08 -17.86 6.33
N LYS A 53 -11.34 -17.59 7.62
CA LYS A 53 -12.25 -18.41 8.44
C LYS A 53 -13.69 -18.39 7.92
N ASN A 54 -14.18 -17.25 7.47
CA ASN A 54 -15.53 -17.15 6.92
C ASN A 54 -15.66 -18.01 5.66
N PHE A 55 -14.72 -17.92 4.73
CA PHE A 55 -14.68 -18.78 3.56
C PHE A 55 -14.59 -20.28 3.91
N LEU A 56 -13.72 -20.65 4.85
CA LEU A 56 -13.57 -22.04 5.28
C LEU A 56 -14.76 -22.58 6.09
N SER A 57 -15.65 -21.71 6.59
CA SER A 57 -16.82 -22.12 7.36
C SER A 57 -17.84 -22.91 6.54
N GLU A 58 -17.84 -22.71 5.22
CA GLU A 58 -18.71 -23.41 4.28
C GLU A 58 -18.19 -24.79 3.88
N CYS A 59 -16.97 -25.16 4.31
CA CYS A 59 -16.26 -26.36 3.89
C CYS A 59 -16.28 -26.54 2.34
N PRO A 60 -15.68 -25.60 1.60
CA PRO A 60 -15.86 -25.51 0.16
C PRO A 60 -15.13 -26.60 -0.64
N THR A 61 -14.09 -27.21 -0.08
CA THR A 61 -13.26 -28.25 -0.73
C THR A 61 -13.02 -29.43 0.20
N ASP A 62 -12.52 -30.54 -0.35
CA ASP A 62 -12.30 -31.77 0.42
C ASP A 62 -10.85 -31.89 0.94
N GLU A 63 -9.88 -31.31 0.23
CA GLU A 63 -8.47 -31.27 0.63
C GLU A 63 -7.99 -29.84 0.94
N TYR A 64 -7.15 -29.71 1.96
CA TYR A 64 -6.60 -28.44 2.43
C TYR A 64 -5.09 -28.56 2.64
N LEU A 65 -4.32 -27.67 2.03
CA LEU A 65 -2.88 -27.53 2.24
C LEU A 65 -2.62 -26.20 2.95
N ILE A 66 -2.11 -26.25 4.17
CA ILE A 66 -1.74 -25.07 4.97
C ILE A 66 -0.23 -25.01 5.03
N VAL A 67 0.35 -23.98 4.43
CA VAL A 67 1.79 -23.75 4.34
C VAL A 67 2.16 -22.52 5.16
N THR A 68 3.12 -22.69 6.05
CA THR A 68 3.66 -21.59 6.87
C THR A 68 5.13 -21.43 6.55
N GLN A 69 5.52 -20.26 6.03
CA GLN A 69 6.91 -19.99 5.62
C GLN A 69 7.43 -18.70 6.26
N PRO A 70 8.26 -18.79 7.31
CA PRO A 70 8.85 -17.61 7.93
C PRO A 70 9.78 -16.86 6.98
N GLY A 71 9.70 -15.52 7.02
CA GLY A 71 10.63 -14.60 6.35
C GLY A 71 10.39 -14.36 4.86
N VAL A 72 9.30 -14.82 4.26
CA VAL A 72 8.93 -14.48 2.87
C VAL A 72 8.29 -13.10 2.79
N HIS A 73 8.58 -12.37 1.72
CA HIS A 73 8.04 -11.02 1.47
C HIS A 73 7.17 -11.02 0.21
N ALA A 74 6.32 -10.00 0.09
CA ALA A 74 5.52 -9.75 -1.11
C ALA A 74 6.33 -9.76 -2.41
N ALA A 75 7.53 -9.18 -2.38
CA ALA A 75 8.42 -9.11 -3.53
C ALA A 75 8.84 -10.49 -4.06
N ASP A 76 8.80 -11.54 -3.24
CA ASP A 76 9.12 -12.91 -3.68
C ASP A 76 8.04 -13.49 -4.62
N PHE A 77 6.82 -12.93 -4.61
CA PHE A 77 5.70 -13.35 -5.45
C PHE A 77 5.44 -12.43 -6.64
N TRP A 78 5.64 -11.12 -6.45
CA TRP A 78 5.17 -10.08 -7.39
C TRP A 78 6.30 -9.30 -8.06
N ASN A 79 7.48 -9.89 -8.24
CA ASN A 79 8.58 -9.23 -8.98
C ASN A 79 8.36 -9.27 -10.51
N ARG A 80 8.86 -8.24 -11.21
CA ARG A 80 8.89 -8.16 -12.67
C ARG A 80 9.70 -9.28 -13.31
N ASP A 81 10.73 -9.77 -12.60
CA ASP A 81 11.66 -10.80 -13.07
C ASP A 81 11.11 -12.23 -12.87
N GLY A 82 9.94 -12.38 -12.26
CA GLY A 82 9.30 -13.66 -12.00
C GLY A 82 8.96 -13.90 -10.53
N CYS A 83 8.48 -15.10 -10.23
CA CYS A 83 8.14 -15.54 -8.88
C CYS A 83 9.24 -16.45 -8.33
N ALA A 84 9.75 -16.15 -7.14
CA ALA A 84 10.81 -16.91 -6.50
C ALA A 84 10.34 -18.27 -5.96
N MET A 85 9.03 -18.40 -5.69
CA MET A 85 8.37 -19.66 -5.32
C MET A 85 7.62 -20.23 -6.53
N LEU A 86 8.37 -20.84 -7.45
CA LEU A 86 7.89 -21.27 -8.75
C LEU A 86 6.68 -22.21 -8.65
N HIS A 87 6.73 -23.21 -7.77
CA HIS A 87 5.69 -24.23 -7.65
C HIS A 87 4.40 -23.67 -7.04
N LEU A 88 4.51 -22.80 -6.03
CA LEU A 88 3.33 -22.12 -5.49
C LEU A 88 2.68 -21.20 -6.54
N CYS A 89 3.50 -20.47 -7.29
CA CYS A 89 3.03 -19.59 -8.37
C CYS A 89 2.45 -20.36 -9.57
N GLU A 90 2.95 -21.55 -9.85
CA GLU A 90 2.37 -22.46 -10.83
C GLU A 90 1.02 -23.00 -10.36
N ALA A 91 0.90 -23.39 -9.08
CA ALA A 91 -0.37 -23.78 -8.47
C ALA A 91 -1.41 -22.65 -8.54
N ALA A 92 -0.97 -21.39 -8.41
CA ALA A 92 -1.85 -20.24 -8.60
C ALA A 92 -2.32 -20.06 -10.06
N LYS A 93 -1.61 -20.61 -11.05
CA LYS A 93 -1.98 -20.54 -12.48
C LYS A 93 -2.81 -21.75 -12.94
N ASP A 94 -2.98 -22.77 -12.10
CA ASP A 94 -3.78 -23.95 -12.41
C ASP A 94 -5.22 -23.54 -12.79
N ALA A 95 -5.71 -24.05 -13.93
CA ALA A 95 -7.03 -23.76 -14.46
C ALA A 95 -8.18 -24.23 -13.53
N ARG A 96 -7.91 -25.17 -12.62
CA ARG A 96 -8.86 -25.65 -11.63
C ARG A 96 -9.12 -24.61 -10.54
N VAL A 97 -8.18 -23.69 -10.30
CA VAL A 97 -8.31 -22.62 -9.29
C VAL A 97 -9.32 -21.58 -9.78
N LYS A 98 -10.50 -21.56 -9.14
CA LYS A 98 -11.61 -20.65 -9.48
C LYS A 98 -11.66 -19.42 -8.58
N GLY A 99 -11.03 -19.48 -7.40
CA GLY A 99 -11.00 -18.41 -6.42
C GLY A 99 -9.58 -18.12 -5.95
N LYS A 100 -9.24 -16.83 -5.86
CA LYS A 100 -7.95 -16.35 -5.35
C LYS A 100 -8.18 -15.18 -4.40
N TYR A 101 -7.55 -15.25 -3.25
CA TYR A 101 -7.51 -14.17 -2.28
C TYR A 101 -6.06 -13.96 -1.86
N THR A 102 -5.50 -12.81 -2.20
CA THR A 102 -4.10 -12.49 -1.97
C THR A 102 -3.98 -11.12 -1.32
N VAL A 103 -3.20 -11.04 -0.25
CA VAL A 103 -2.84 -9.80 0.43
C VAL A 103 -1.33 -9.71 0.44
N ALA A 104 -0.78 -8.57 -0.01
CA ALA A 104 0.66 -8.43 -0.10
C ALA A 104 1.32 -8.27 1.27
N GLU A 105 0.70 -7.47 2.12
CA GLU A 105 1.21 -7.13 3.45
C GLU A 105 0.09 -7.32 4.49
N VAL A 106 0.15 -8.41 5.24
CA VAL A 106 -0.67 -8.61 6.44
C VAL A 106 0.12 -8.16 7.65
N VAL A 107 -0.39 -7.16 8.35
CA VAL A 107 0.24 -6.55 9.54
C VAL A 107 -0.28 -7.22 10.80
N GLY A 108 0.63 -7.67 11.66
CA GLY A 108 0.34 -8.28 12.95
C GLY A 108 0.53 -9.79 13.00
N ASP A 109 0.30 -10.37 14.17
CA ASP A 109 0.53 -11.80 14.41
C ASP A 109 -0.53 -12.67 13.72
N VAL A 110 -0.05 -13.67 12.98
CA VAL A 110 -0.84 -14.65 12.23
C VAL A 110 -0.71 -16.09 12.76
N THR A 111 0.15 -16.31 13.77
CA THR A 111 0.48 -17.63 14.30
C THR A 111 -0.68 -18.28 15.05
N ALA A 112 -1.50 -17.49 15.75
CA ALA A 112 -2.65 -17.95 16.54
C ALA A 112 -3.95 -18.14 15.73
N SER A 113 -3.85 -18.45 14.44
CA SER A 113 -5.00 -18.46 13.54
C SER A 113 -5.92 -19.68 13.71
N GLY A 114 -5.42 -20.84 14.14
CA GLY A 114 -6.24 -22.01 14.49
C GLY A 114 -7.06 -22.59 13.33
N PHE A 115 -6.55 -22.50 12.10
CA PHE A 115 -7.26 -22.92 10.89
C PHE A 115 -7.60 -24.40 10.87
N VAL A 116 -6.72 -25.25 11.37
CA VAL A 116 -6.91 -26.71 11.37
C VAL A 116 -8.14 -27.10 12.18
N GLN A 117 -8.27 -26.54 13.39
CA GLN A 117 -9.42 -26.76 14.26
C GLN A 117 -10.69 -26.20 13.61
N HIS A 118 -10.60 -25.01 13.01
CA HIS A 118 -11.71 -24.35 12.34
C HIS A 118 -12.23 -25.15 11.14
N ILE A 119 -11.35 -25.67 10.29
CA ILE A 119 -11.71 -26.51 9.13
C ILE A 119 -12.34 -27.80 9.58
N LYS A 120 -11.71 -28.53 10.53
CA LYS A 120 -12.28 -29.77 11.08
C LYS A 120 -13.67 -29.56 11.65
N ALA A 121 -13.85 -28.50 12.45
CA ALA A 121 -15.14 -28.17 13.04
C ALA A 121 -16.21 -27.82 11.99
N SER A 122 -15.83 -27.05 10.97
CA SER A 122 -16.76 -26.59 9.92
C SER A 122 -17.15 -27.73 8.98
N CYS A 123 -16.20 -28.54 8.53
CA CYS A 123 -16.47 -29.67 7.66
C CYS A 123 -17.27 -30.78 8.35
N ASN A 124 -17.01 -31.05 9.64
CA ASN A 124 -17.79 -32.02 10.40
C ASN A 124 -19.27 -31.61 10.52
N LYS A 125 -19.59 -30.31 10.63
CA LYS A 125 -20.98 -29.82 10.61
C LYS A 125 -21.67 -30.13 9.29
N ASN A 126 -20.92 -30.16 8.20
CA ASN A 126 -21.40 -30.48 6.86
C ASN A 126 -21.34 -32.00 6.56
N GLY A 127 -21.01 -32.83 7.55
CA GLY A 127 -20.92 -34.29 7.41
C GLY A 127 -19.72 -34.75 6.57
N LYS A 128 -18.72 -33.90 6.34
CA LYS A 128 -17.53 -34.19 5.54
C LYS A 128 -16.29 -34.34 6.42
N VAL A 129 -15.44 -35.30 6.07
CA VAL A 129 -14.10 -35.45 6.67
C VAL A 129 -13.08 -34.83 5.74
N ALA A 130 -12.60 -33.63 6.07
CA ALA A 130 -11.58 -32.94 5.29
C ALA A 130 -10.18 -33.52 5.53
N LYS A 131 -9.40 -33.70 4.46
CA LYS A 131 -7.99 -34.05 4.54
C LYS A 131 -7.16 -32.77 4.62
N ILE A 132 -6.45 -32.58 5.73
CA ILE A 132 -5.67 -31.37 6.00
C ILE A 132 -4.19 -31.75 6.08
N ILE A 133 -3.36 -31.07 5.31
CA ILE A 133 -1.90 -31.19 5.34
C ILE A 133 -1.33 -29.87 5.86
N GLU A 134 -0.61 -29.93 6.96
CA GLU A 134 0.12 -28.79 7.52
C GLU A 134 1.60 -28.92 7.16
N ARG A 135 2.15 -27.89 6.52
CA ARG A 135 3.56 -27.77 6.16
C ARG A 135 4.16 -26.50 6.77
N PRO A 136 4.64 -26.56 8.03
CA PRO A 136 5.55 -25.56 8.54
C PRO A 136 6.92 -25.72 7.86
N LEU A 137 7.40 -24.67 7.24
CA LEU A 137 8.69 -24.64 6.54
C LEU A 137 9.74 -23.94 7.38
N GLU A 138 11.00 -24.28 7.12
CA GLU A 138 12.12 -23.69 7.83
C GLU A 138 12.28 -22.20 7.49
N SER A 139 12.70 -21.42 8.48
CA SER A 139 12.98 -20.00 8.30
C SER A 139 14.11 -19.78 7.29
N LEU A 140 13.99 -18.73 6.48
CA LEU A 140 14.98 -18.37 5.47
C LEU A 140 16.25 -17.79 6.13
N SER A 141 17.14 -18.67 6.57
CA SER A 141 18.45 -18.36 7.14
C SER A 141 19.59 -18.69 6.16
N GLY A 142 20.70 -17.95 6.22
CA GLY A 142 21.82 -18.14 5.29
C GLY A 142 21.53 -17.63 3.87
N ASP A 143 21.77 -18.46 2.86
CA ASP A 143 21.42 -18.14 1.46
C ASP A 143 19.91 -18.24 1.27
N ARG A 144 19.25 -17.08 1.36
CA ARG A 144 17.80 -16.92 1.22
C ARG A 144 17.28 -17.54 -0.07
N SER A 145 17.98 -17.35 -1.19
CA SER A 145 17.48 -17.80 -2.50
C SER A 145 17.46 -19.32 -2.58
N GLN A 146 18.53 -19.96 -2.10
CA GLN A 146 18.62 -21.42 -2.06
C GLN A 146 17.62 -22.01 -1.07
N ALA A 147 17.48 -21.42 0.12
CA ALA A 147 16.53 -21.86 1.13
C ALA A 147 15.08 -21.77 0.62
N LEU A 148 14.73 -20.66 -0.04
CA LEU A 148 13.40 -20.45 -0.61
C LEU A 148 13.11 -21.47 -1.72
N GLY A 149 14.06 -21.73 -2.62
CA GLY A 149 13.90 -22.73 -3.68
C GLY A 149 13.77 -24.16 -3.12
N THR A 150 14.50 -24.49 -2.06
CA THR A 150 14.41 -25.81 -1.40
C THR A 150 13.04 -25.98 -0.72
N ASN A 151 12.57 -24.94 -0.04
CA ASN A 151 11.25 -24.93 0.58
C ASN A 151 10.13 -25.01 -0.46
N ASP A 152 10.25 -24.29 -1.58
CA ASP A 152 9.31 -24.37 -2.71
C ASP A 152 9.26 -25.77 -3.35
N ALA A 153 10.41 -26.44 -3.50
CA ALA A 153 10.45 -27.83 -3.94
C ALA A 153 9.71 -28.78 -2.98
N SER A 154 9.77 -28.52 -1.67
CA SER A 154 9.00 -29.30 -0.69
C SER A 154 7.48 -29.04 -0.80
N ILE A 155 7.06 -27.82 -1.16
CA ILE A 155 5.66 -27.51 -1.43
C ILE A 155 5.18 -28.29 -2.66
N ALA A 156 6.02 -28.42 -3.69
CA ALA A 156 5.69 -29.19 -4.89
C ALA A 156 5.30 -30.66 -4.58
N LEU A 157 6.00 -31.29 -3.64
CA LEU A 157 5.69 -32.65 -3.20
C LEU A 157 4.29 -32.75 -2.58
N ASP A 158 3.92 -31.76 -1.76
CA ASP A 158 2.59 -31.73 -1.13
C ASP A 158 1.49 -31.38 -2.12
N LEU A 159 1.75 -30.46 -3.05
CA LEU A 159 0.84 -30.17 -4.15
C LEU A 159 0.54 -31.42 -4.98
N GLY A 160 1.54 -32.30 -5.18
CA GLY A 160 1.35 -33.62 -5.79
C GLY A 160 0.43 -34.55 -4.98
N MET A 161 0.39 -34.42 -3.65
CA MET A 161 -0.49 -35.20 -2.77
C MET A 161 -1.91 -34.63 -2.66
N VAL A 162 -2.09 -33.36 -3.03
CA VAL A 162 -3.35 -32.59 -2.99
C VAL A 162 -3.96 -32.50 -4.40
N SER A 163 -3.73 -33.52 -5.22
CA SER A 163 -4.12 -33.57 -6.64
C SER A 163 -5.60 -33.92 -6.87
N SER A 164 -6.44 -33.96 -5.83
CA SER A 164 -7.88 -34.14 -6.04
C SER A 164 -8.49 -32.98 -6.86
N ASP A 165 -9.69 -33.20 -7.41
CA ASP A 165 -10.41 -32.15 -8.14
C ASP A 165 -10.86 -30.97 -7.25
N SER A 166 -10.84 -31.14 -5.90
CA SER A 166 -11.30 -30.12 -4.95
C SER A 166 -10.30 -29.87 -3.81
N TYR A 167 -9.49 -28.83 -3.98
CA TYR A 167 -8.52 -28.42 -2.98
C TYR A 167 -8.52 -26.91 -2.70
N THR A 168 -8.05 -26.56 -1.51
CA THR A 168 -7.74 -25.19 -1.07
C THR A 168 -6.32 -25.14 -0.52
N ILE A 169 -5.52 -24.18 -0.98
CA ILE A 169 -4.17 -23.92 -0.49
C ILE A 169 -4.20 -22.60 0.27
N LEU A 170 -3.77 -22.62 1.52
CA LEU A 170 -3.53 -21.46 2.34
C LEU A 170 -2.04 -21.35 2.59
N PHE A 171 -1.43 -20.28 2.12
CA PHE A 171 -0.05 -19.92 2.39
C PHE A 171 -0.03 -18.61 3.17
N TYR A 172 0.69 -18.60 4.29
CA TYR A 172 0.98 -17.38 5.02
C TYR A 172 2.41 -17.40 5.55
N ALA A 173 3.02 -16.24 5.59
CA ALA A 173 4.34 -16.07 6.16
C ALA A 173 4.25 -15.47 7.57
N THR A 174 5.32 -15.62 8.34
CA THR A 174 5.53 -14.86 9.56
C THR A 174 6.74 -13.95 9.37
N PRO A 175 6.76 -12.75 9.99
CA PRO A 175 7.91 -11.88 9.89
C PRO A 175 9.15 -12.55 10.50
N ARG A 176 10.34 -12.15 10.04
CA ARG A 176 11.60 -12.73 10.50
C ARG A 176 11.91 -12.23 11.91
N GLU A 177 12.24 -13.14 12.82
CA GLU A 177 12.81 -12.77 14.11
C GLU A 177 14.32 -12.46 13.98
N PRO A 178 14.83 -11.42 14.65
CA PRO A 178 14.10 -10.47 15.51
C PRO A 178 13.30 -9.46 14.68
N LEU A 179 12.10 -9.13 15.16
CA LEU A 179 11.32 -8.02 14.61
C LEU A 179 12.16 -6.75 14.70
N TYR A 180 12.27 -6.02 13.59
CA TYR A 180 12.96 -4.74 13.59
C TYR A 180 12.14 -3.76 14.43
N ASP A 181 12.59 -3.50 15.65
CA ASP A 181 12.11 -2.37 16.43
C ASP A 181 12.88 -1.14 15.95
N SER A 182 12.17 -0.24 15.26
CA SER A 182 12.72 1.06 14.95
C SER A 182 12.82 1.85 16.24
N GLU A 183 13.96 1.72 16.94
CA GLU A 183 14.41 2.75 17.87
C GLU A 183 14.68 4.01 17.03
N PHE A 184 13.62 4.75 16.71
CA PHE A 184 13.76 6.10 16.20
C PHE A 184 14.50 6.86 17.30
N ILE A 185 15.75 7.24 17.05
CA ILE A 185 16.41 8.27 17.83
C ILE A 185 15.45 9.45 17.76
N GLU A 186 14.79 9.73 18.88
CA GLU A 186 13.87 10.85 19.06
C GLU A 186 14.53 12.04 18.40
N PRO A 187 13.91 12.66 17.38
CA PRO A 187 14.59 13.63 16.54
C PRO A 187 15.05 14.75 17.46
N LEU A 188 16.35 14.73 17.78
CA LEU A 188 17.02 15.77 18.54
C LEU A 188 16.72 17.02 17.74
N HIS A 189 15.85 17.88 18.27
CA HIS A 189 15.43 19.12 17.64
C HIS A 189 16.66 20.03 17.62
N MET A 190 17.57 19.76 16.69
CA MET A 190 18.73 20.59 16.45
C MET A 190 18.22 21.76 15.64
N ASP A 191 17.89 22.84 16.33
CA ASP A 191 17.80 24.15 15.72
C ASP A 191 19.16 24.46 15.08
N VAL A 192 19.30 24.15 13.79
CA VAL A 192 20.48 24.51 13.02
C VAL A 192 20.46 26.02 12.84
N ARG A 193 21.09 26.73 13.78
CA ARG A 193 21.50 28.12 13.55
C ARG A 193 22.50 28.11 12.39
N ARG A 194 21.99 28.45 11.20
CA ARG A 194 22.79 28.78 10.02
C ARG A 194 23.61 30.03 10.35
N ASP A 195 24.83 29.83 10.81
CA ASP A 195 25.82 30.89 10.90
C ASP A 195 26.30 31.20 9.48
N ILE A 196 25.65 32.18 8.84
CA ILE A 196 25.96 32.62 7.46
C ILE A 196 27.07 33.70 7.46
N ASP A 197 27.58 34.12 8.62
CA ASP A 197 28.40 35.33 8.68
C ASP A 197 29.90 35.15 8.42
N ASN A 198 30.41 33.95 8.11
CA ASN A 198 31.86 33.76 7.89
C ASN A 198 32.22 32.77 6.77
N ALA A 199 31.64 32.91 5.58
CA ALA A 199 32.22 32.30 4.38
C ALA A 199 33.12 33.33 3.65
N PRO A 200 34.45 33.14 3.59
CA PRO A 200 35.33 34.04 2.86
C PRO A 200 35.08 33.86 1.35
N SER A 201 34.67 34.95 0.70
CA SER A 201 34.62 35.07 -0.75
C SER A 201 36.03 34.92 -1.33
N LEU A 202 36.32 33.78 -1.97
CA LEU A 202 37.54 33.60 -2.74
C LEU A 202 37.26 33.19 -4.18
N HIS A 203 37.83 34.02 -5.05
CA HIS A 203 38.22 33.80 -6.44
C HIS A 203 37.19 33.99 -7.57
N ARG A 204 37.16 35.25 -8.01
CA ARG A 204 37.16 35.66 -9.42
C ARG A 204 38.34 35.02 -10.18
N ALA A 205 38.05 34.22 -11.22
CA ALA A 205 38.79 34.19 -12.50
C ALA A 205 38.11 33.27 -13.55
N ASN A 206 37.98 33.80 -14.77
CA ASN A 206 37.66 33.17 -16.08
C ASN A 206 36.19 32.81 -16.42
N GLU A 207 35.58 33.73 -17.17
CA GLU A 207 34.31 33.59 -17.88
C GLU A 207 34.46 32.74 -19.16
N THR A 208 34.32 31.41 -19.07
CA THR A 208 33.78 30.56 -20.17
C THR A 208 33.46 29.14 -19.67
N GLU A 209 33.06 28.99 -18.40
CA GLU A 209 32.71 27.67 -17.87
C GLU A 209 31.19 27.48 -17.95
N ARG A 210 30.78 26.43 -18.66
CA ARG A 210 29.37 26.06 -18.78
C ARG A 210 28.89 25.65 -17.39
N ASP A 211 28.03 26.47 -16.80
CA ASP A 211 27.44 26.23 -15.47
C ASP A 211 26.77 24.85 -15.42
N THR A 212 27.46 23.90 -14.76
CA THR A 212 27.12 22.48 -14.58
C THR A 212 26.25 22.23 -13.34
N ARG A 213 25.79 23.28 -12.66
CA ARG A 213 24.88 23.14 -11.52
C ARG A 213 23.58 22.44 -11.95
N PRO A 214 23.03 21.55 -11.10
CA PRO A 214 21.75 20.90 -11.37
C PRO A 214 20.66 21.95 -11.65
N LEU A 215 19.69 21.62 -12.51
CA LEU A 215 18.68 22.56 -13.01
C LEU A 215 17.93 23.31 -11.90
N PHE A 216 17.77 22.69 -10.73
CA PHE A 216 17.09 23.27 -9.56
C PHE A 216 17.95 24.26 -8.76
N GLU A 217 19.27 24.26 -8.93
CA GLU A 217 20.15 25.32 -8.40
C GLU A 217 20.29 26.48 -9.38
N LYS A 218 20.19 26.19 -10.68
CA LYS A 218 20.32 27.20 -11.74
C LYS A 218 19.06 28.05 -11.90
N TYR A 219 17.89 27.46 -11.66
CA TYR A 219 16.61 28.15 -11.78
C TYR A 219 15.85 28.12 -10.46
N GLN A 220 15.71 29.27 -9.84
CA GLN A 220 14.82 29.47 -8.71
C GLN A 220 13.38 29.57 -9.22
N PHE A 221 12.72 28.42 -9.39
CA PHE A 221 11.35 28.34 -9.94
C PHE A 221 10.31 29.11 -9.11
N PHE A 222 10.52 29.21 -7.79
CA PHE A 222 9.68 29.99 -6.90
C PHE A 222 10.56 30.96 -6.11
N THR A 223 10.73 32.16 -6.66
CA THR A 223 11.30 33.25 -5.87
C THR A 223 10.35 33.60 -4.73
N PRO A 224 10.85 34.03 -3.55
CA PRO A 224 10.01 34.47 -2.45
C PRO A 224 8.96 35.50 -2.89
N GLY A 225 9.30 36.35 -3.85
CA GLY A 225 8.38 37.32 -4.44
C GLY A 225 7.24 36.69 -5.25
N ILE A 226 7.51 35.68 -6.08
CA ILE A 226 6.46 34.96 -6.82
C ILE A 226 5.51 34.25 -5.86
N PHE A 227 6.06 33.61 -4.83
CA PHE A 227 5.25 32.90 -3.84
C PHE A 227 4.32 33.85 -3.05
N MET A 228 4.86 34.98 -2.57
CA MET A 228 4.05 36.02 -1.93
C MET A 228 3.01 36.60 -2.89
N GLY A 229 3.37 36.82 -4.16
CA GLY A 229 2.46 37.31 -5.20
C GLY A 229 1.28 36.37 -5.44
N ILE A 230 1.53 35.05 -5.53
CA ILE A 230 0.48 34.04 -5.72
C ILE A 230 -0.48 34.03 -4.52
N ILE A 231 0.04 34.11 -3.29
CA ILE A 231 -0.80 34.15 -2.08
C ILE A 231 -1.70 35.39 -2.09
N VAL A 232 -1.15 36.57 -2.38
CA VAL A 232 -1.93 37.81 -2.44
C VAL A 232 -2.96 37.76 -3.57
N ALA A 233 -2.59 37.22 -4.74
CA ALA A 233 -3.50 37.06 -5.87
C ALA A 233 -4.69 36.15 -5.52
N LEU A 234 -4.46 35.05 -4.81
CA LEU A 234 -5.53 34.15 -4.36
C LEU A 234 -6.51 34.86 -3.41
N VAL A 235 -6.01 35.67 -2.47
CA VAL A 235 -6.85 36.45 -1.56
C VAL A 235 -7.69 37.46 -2.35
N LEU A 236 -7.08 38.22 -3.27
CA LEU A 236 -7.80 39.21 -4.08
C LEU A 236 -8.86 38.55 -4.99
N LEU A 237 -8.53 37.41 -5.62
CA LEU A 237 -9.46 36.67 -6.47
C LEU A 237 -10.64 36.10 -5.69
N SER A 238 -10.45 35.70 -4.42
CA SER A 238 -11.55 35.23 -3.57
C SER A 238 -12.55 36.35 -3.25
N ILE A 239 -12.06 37.55 -2.94
CA ILE A 239 -12.89 38.73 -2.67
C ILE A 239 -13.61 39.16 -3.96
N LEU A 240 -12.89 39.20 -5.08
CA LEU A 240 -13.48 39.49 -6.39
C LEU A 240 -14.57 38.49 -6.76
N GLY A 241 -14.35 37.20 -6.52
CA GLY A 241 -15.30 36.14 -6.79
C GLY A 241 -16.60 36.30 -5.98
N ALA A 242 -16.49 36.68 -4.70
CA ALA A 242 -17.66 37.01 -3.89
C ALA A 242 -18.42 38.24 -4.44
N GLY A 243 -17.69 39.27 -4.90
CA GLY A 243 -18.28 40.46 -5.51
C GLY A 243 -19.05 40.15 -6.81
N ILE A 244 -18.48 39.34 -7.70
CA ILE A 244 -19.15 38.92 -8.94
C ILE A 244 -20.41 38.11 -8.64
N ARG A 245 -20.36 37.19 -7.65
CA ARG A 245 -21.54 36.43 -7.22
C ARG A 245 -22.65 37.33 -6.67
N GLY A 246 -22.29 38.37 -5.92
CA GLY A 246 -23.24 39.37 -5.43
C GLY A 246 -23.91 40.14 -6.57
N LEU A 247 -23.14 40.59 -7.56
CA LEU A 247 -23.67 41.30 -8.73
C LEU A 247 -24.55 40.40 -9.61
N ALA A 248 -24.16 39.14 -9.79
CA ALA A 248 -24.93 38.17 -10.57
C ALA A 248 -26.28 37.80 -9.91
N SER A 249 -26.42 38.01 -8.60
CA SER A 249 -27.65 37.73 -7.85
C SER A 249 -28.68 38.86 -7.92
N LEU A 250 -28.38 39.97 -8.59
CA LEU A 250 -29.32 41.08 -8.73
C LEU A 250 -30.37 40.74 -9.79
N GLU A 251 -31.50 40.19 -9.33
CA GLU A 251 -32.70 40.04 -10.13
C GLU A 251 -33.52 41.33 -10.08
N VAL A 252 -33.89 41.85 -11.25
CA VAL A 252 -34.82 42.97 -11.36
C VAL A 252 -36.24 42.41 -11.27
N SER A 253 -37.01 42.82 -10.26
CA SER A 253 -38.40 42.42 -10.13
C SER A 253 -39.26 43.14 -11.16
N TYR A 254 -39.45 42.50 -12.31
CA TYR A 254 -40.32 43.00 -13.38
C TYR A 254 -41.80 43.03 -12.98
N GLY A 255 -42.21 42.28 -11.95
CA GLY A 255 -43.59 42.28 -11.43
C GLY A 255 -44.03 43.59 -10.80
N ALA A 256 -43.11 44.49 -10.43
CA ALA A 256 -43.46 45.85 -9.97
C ALA A 256 -43.75 46.82 -11.14
N PHE A 257 -43.38 46.45 -12.36
CA PHE A 257 -43.68 47.20 -13.58
C PHE A 257 -44.88 46.63 -14.33
N ASP A 258 -45.29 45.41 -14.03
CA ASP A 258 -46.56 44.87 -14.51
C ASP A 258 -47.71 45.50 -13.72
N LYS A 259 -48.63 46.14 -14.46
CA LYS A 259 -49.83 46.73 -13.89
C LYS A 259 -50.71 45.61 -13.36
N ASP A 260 -50.82 45.49 -12.04
CA ASP A 260 -51.77 44.62 -11.35
C ASP A 260 -53.18 44.80 -11.95
N MET A 261 -53.61 43.86 -12.77
CA MET A 261 -55.01 43.74 -13.22
C MET A 261 -55.80 43.02 -12.11
N GLY A 262 -55.77 43.60 -10.91
CA GLY A 262 -56.62 43.16 -9.82
C GLY A 262 -58.10 43.33 -10.19
N PRO A 263 -59.02 42.59 -9.55
CA PRO A 263 -60.46 42.55 -9.90
C PRO A 263 -61.17 43.91 -9.85
N ALA A 264 -60.52 44.97 -9.38
CA ALA A 264 -60.99 46.35 -9.50
C ALA A 264 -60.83 46.96 -10.91
N ALA A 265 -59.96 46.44 -11.77
CA ALA A 265 -59.72 46.95 -13.13
C ALA A 265 -60.83 46.57 -14.12
N GLN A 266 -61.59 45.50 -13.87
CA GLN A 266 -62.72 45.08 -14.73
C GLN A 266 -63.99 45.92 -14.53
N LYS A 267 -64.11 46.68 -13.42
CA LYS A 267 -65.31 47.50 -13.14
C LYS A 267 -65.40 48.82 -13.91
N LYS A 268 -64.41 49.16 -14.75
CA LYS A 268 -64.43 50.41 -15.56
C LYS A 268 -64.82 50.21 -17.03
N GLN A 269 -65.21 49.00 -17.46
CA GLN A 269 -65.59 48.71 -18.84
C GLN A 269 -67.04 48.27 -19.05
N GLN A 270 -67.93 48.58 -18.10
CA GLN A 270 -69.37 48.43 -18.27
C GLN A 270 -70.10 49.73 -17.94
#